data_AF-A0A433UVA5-F1
#
_entry.id   AF-A0A433UVA5-F1
#
_cell.length_a   1.000
_cell.length_b   1.000
_cell.length_c   1.000
_cell.angle_alpha   90.00
_cell.angle_beta   90.00
_cell.angle_gamma   90.00
#
_symmetry.space_group_name_H-M   'P 1'
#
loop_
_entity.id
_entity.type
_entity.pdbx_description
1 polymer ?
#
loop_
_entity_poly.entity_id
_entity_poly.type
_entity_poly.pdbx_seq_one_letter_code
_entity_poly.pdbx_strand_id
1 'polypeptide(L)'
;MLCLLQVCCTLRAIRLKSFSSETGIMQVVEVNWADRWQVYQRLRELDITCGCEINQPLQVEIASTTAAIQLWSVIRQFTASRQELICTLEHCWRIRHQQF
;
A
#
# COMPACT_ATOMS: atom_id res chain seq x y z
N MET A 1 -13.95 -10.63 -16.00
CA MET A 1 -13.09 -9.96 -17.01
C MET A 1 -12.77 -8.49 -16.67
N LEU A 2 -12.87 -8.06 -15.39
CA LEU A 2 -12.51 -6.69 -14.94
C LEU A 2 -11.24 -6.66 -14.04
N CYS A 3 -10.74 -7.83 -13.62
CA CYS A 3 -9.60 -7.93 -12.69
C CYS A 3 -8.22 -7.75 -13.35
N LEU A 4 -8.15 -7.84 -14.70
CA LEU A 4 -6.90 -7.79 -15.46
C LEU A 4 -6.39 -6.35 -15.71
N LEU A 5 -7.27 -5.34 -15.71
CA LEU A 5 -6.87 -3.95 -15.95
C LEU A 5 -6.39 -3.26 -14.67
N GLN A 6 -6.92 -3.58 -13.50
CA GLN A 6 -6.59 -2.83 -12.29
C GLN A 6 -5.14 -3.08 -11.81
N VAL A 7 -4.60 -4.29 -11.99
CA VAL A 7 -3.25 -4.64 -11.53
C VAL A 7 -2.17 -4.14 -12.49
N CYS A 8 -2.39 -4.20 -13.81
CA CYS A 8 -1.43 -3.66 -14.78
C CYS A 8 -1.51 -2.14 -14.94
N CYS A 9 -2.68 -1.51 -14.80
CA CYS A 9 -2.81 -0.06 -14.95
C CYS A 9 -2.35 0.71 -13.70
N THR A 10 -2.49 0.17 -12.49
CA THR A 10 -1.97 0.85 -11.27
C THR A 10 -0.45 0.85 -11.22
N LEU A 11 0.21 -0.19 -11.74
CA LEU A 11 1.69 -0.21 -11.85
C LEU A 11 2.21 0.60 -13.06
N ARG A 12 1.46 0.71 -14.17
CA ARG A 12 1.88 1.54 -15.33
C ARG A 12 1.65 3.04 -15.16
N ALA A 13 0.78 3.47 -14.24
CA ALA A 13 0.53 4.89 -14.00
C ALA A 13 1.61 5.56 -13.12
N ILE A 14 2.44 4.78 -12.41
CA ILE A 14 3.57 5.32 -11.64
C ILE A 14 4.76 5.49 -12.59
N ARG A 15 4.67 6.50 -13.46
CA ARG A 15 5.82 7.02 -14.20
C ARG A 15 6.77 7.67 -13.18
N LEU A 16 7.72 6.87 -12.67
CA LEU A 16 8.70 7.26 -11.66
C LEU A 16 9.59 8.38 -12.19
N LYS A 17 9.31 9.62 -11.75
CA LYS A 17 10.31 10.68 -11.79
C LYS A 17 11.24 10.44 -10.60
N SER A 18 12.53 10.41 -10.87
CA SER A 18 13.58 10.25 -9.85
C SER A 18 13.29 11.13 -8.64
N PHE A 19 13.16 10.50 -7.46
CA PHE A 19 12.96 11.20 -6.19
C PHE A 19 14.31 11.80 -5.78
N SER A 20 14.68 12.92 -6.42
CA SER A 20 15.88 13.67 -6.07
C SER A 20 15.56 14.60 -4.90
N SER A 21 16.18 14.29 -3.76
CA SER A 21 16.40 15.08 -2.54
C SER A 21 15.19 15.63 -1.78
N GLU A 22 14.88 14.93 -0.67
CA GLU A 22 14.50 15.45 0.66
C GLU A 22 13.28 16.36 0.77
N THR A 23 12.08 15.76 0.71
CA THR A 23 10.93 16.07 1.58
C THR A 23 9.90 14.95 1.40
N GLY A 24 9.53 14.26 2.48
CA GLY A 24 8.47 13.25 2.43
C GLY A 24 7.12 13.89 2.15
N ILE A 25 6.27 13.23 1.37
CA ILE A 25 4.90 13.70 1.11
C ILE A 25 4.01 13.21 2.24
N MET A 26 3.38 14.13 2.98
CA MET A 26 2.34 13.78 3.96
C MET A 26 1.05 13.40 3.24
N GLN A 27 0.59 12.18 3.45
CA GLN A 27 -0.64 11.63 2.89
C GLN A 27 -1.64 11.34 4.01
N VAL A 28 -2.89 11.75 3.81
CA VAL A 28 -4.02 11.34 4.64
C VAL A 28 -4.58 10.03 4.10
N VAL A 29 -4.72 9.04 4.98
CA VAL A 29 -5.18 7.70 4.64
C VAL A 29 -6.49 7.40 5.36
N GLU A 30 -7.56 7.34 4.55
CA GLU A 30 -8.89 6.99 5.02
C GLU A 30 -9.02 5.47 5.15
N VAL A 31 -9.24 5.03 6.38
CA VAL A 31 -9.48 3.63 6.74
C VAL A 31 -10.64 3.55 7.72
N ASN A 32 -11.35 2.43 7.67
CA ASN A 32 -12.39 2.13 8.65
C ASN A 32 -11.82 2.30 10.06
N TRP A 33 -12.61 2.92 10.94
CA TRP A 33 -12.27 3.12 12.33
C TRP A 33 -11.78 1.84 13.02
N ALA A 34 -12.44 0.70 12.74
CA ALA A 34 -12.09 -0.59 13.32
C ALA A 34 -10.68 -1.09 12.92
N ASP A 35 -10.24 -0.76 11.70
CA ASP A 35 -8.97 -1.24 11.14
C ASP A 35 -7.81 -0.27 11.41
N ARG A 36 -8.12 0.98 11.79
CA ARG A 36 -7.16 2.09 11.89
C ARG A 36 -5.97 1.76 12.80
N TRP A 37 -6.22 1.15 13.95
CA TRP A 37 -5.16 0.77 14.88
C TRP A 37 -4.25 -0.32 14.31
N GLN A 38 -4.82 -1.33 13.63
CA GLN A 38 -4.06 -2.42 13.04
C GLN A 38 -3.21 -1.93 11.86
N VAL A 39 -3.75 -1.02 11.04
CA VAL A 39 -3.01 -0.35 9.96
C VAL A 39 -1.85 0.47 10.53
N TYR A 40 -2.11 1.32 11.52
CA TYR A 40 -1.06 2.11 12.19
C TYR A 40 0.07 1.22 12.73
N GLN A 41 -0.28 0.15 13.44
CA GLN A 41 0.70 -0.78 13.98
C GLN A 41 1.55 -1.42 12.86
N ARG A 42 0.93 -1.85 11.76
CA ARG A 42 1.67 -2.47 10.64
C ARG A 42 2.61 -1.49 9.95
N LEU A 43 2.21 -0.24 9.78
CA LEU A 43 3.09 0.78 9.20
C LEU A 43 4.29 1.08 10.10
N ARG A 44 4.07 1.13 11.43
CA ARG A 44 5.13 1.26 12.42
C ARG A 44 6.11 0.07 12.39
N GLU A 45 5.62 -1.16 12.23
CA GLU A 45 6.46 -2.35 12.09
C GLU A 45 7.30 -2.35 10.80
N LEU A 46 6.85 -1.64 9.76
CA LEU A 46 7.56 -1.46 8.49
C LEU A 46 8.47 -0.23 8.48
N ASP A 47 8.63 0.44 9.62
CA ASP A 47 9.43 1.65 9.78
C ASP A 47 8.97 2.83 8.89
N ILE A 48 7.66 2.91 8.65
CA ILE A 48 7.02 4.00 7.91
C ILE A 48 6.55 5.05 8.93
N THR A 49 7.00 6.29 8.76
CA THR A 49 6.58 7.42 9.59
C THR A 49 5.08 7.66 9.42
N CYS A 50 4.32 7.52 10.51
CA CYS A 50 2.88 7.76 10.53
C CYS A 50 2.40 8.24 11.90
N GLY A 51 1.32 9.02 11.91
CA GLY A 51 0.64 9.51 13.10
C GLY A 51 -0.84 9.10 13.11
N CYS A 52 -1.35 8.73 14.28
CA CYS A 52 -2.76 8.42 14.50
C CYS A 52 -3.24 9.20 15.73
N GLU A 53 -4.06 10.21 15.52
CA GLU A 53 -4.71 10.96 16.59
C GLU A 53 -6.16 10.49 16.79
N ILE A 54 -6.72 10.76 17.98
CA ILE A 54 -8.09 10.38 18.31
C ILE A 54 -9.05 11.09 17.35
N ASN A 55 -9.96 10.33 16.74
CA ASN A 55 -10.96 10.81 15.77
C ASN A 55 -10.39 11.47 14.50
N GLN A 56 -9.07 11.44 14.29
CA GLN A 56 -8.45 11.92 13.05
C GLN A 56 -8.12 10.75 12.13
N PRO A 57 -8.12 10.97 10.80
CA PRO A 57 -7.61 9.99 9.85
C PRO A 57 -6.11 9.79 10.04
N LEU A 58 -5.62 8.66 9.52
CA LEU A 58 -4.21 8.32 9.65
C LEU A 58 -3.37 9.23 8.75
N GLN A 59 -2.31 9.83 9.30
CA GLN A 59 -1.35 10.61 8.53
C GLN A 59 -0.10 9.77 8.31
N VAL A 60 0.37 9.68 7.07
CA VAL A 60 1.53 8.86 6.68
C VAL A 60 2.48 9.69 5.85
N GLU A 61 3.75 9.70 6.19
CA GLU A 61 4.79 10.34 5.39
C GLU A 61 5.36 9.33 4.39
N ILE A 62 5.24 9.64 3.10
CA ILE A 62 5.85 8.84 2.04
C ILE A 62 7.18 9.48 1.65
N ALA A 63 8.26 8.89 2.16
CA ALA A 63 9.63 9.30 1.86
C ALA A 63 10.26 8.55 0.68
N SER A 64 9.65 7.45 0.20
CA SER A 64 10.20 6.63 -0.88
C SER A 64 9.14 5.85 -1.66
N THR A 65 9.50 5.38 -2.86
CA THR A 65 8.66 4.48 -3.66
C THR A 65 8.35 3.19 -2.89
N THR A 66 9.31 2.65 -2.15
CA THR A 66 9.12 1.45 -1.32
C THR A 66 8.06 1.70 -0.26
N ALA A 67 8.13 2.83 0.45
CA ALA A 67 7.14 3.21 1.46
C ALA A 67 5.73 3.35 0.85
N ALA A 68 5.62 3.92 -0.36
CA ALA A 68 4.35 4.03 -1.08
C ALA A 68 3.75 2.65 -1.42
N ILE A 69 4.58 1.72 -1.92
CA ILE A 69 4.15 0.36 -2.24
C ILE A 69 3.74 -0.39 -0.97
N GLN A 70 4.54 -0.29 0.09
CA GLN A 70 4.25 -0.92 1.38
C GLN A 70 2.94 -0.39 1.98
N LEU A 71 2.73 0.93 1.97
CA LEU A 71 1.47 1.53 2.40
C LEU A 71 0.29 0.96 1.61
N TRP A 72 0.37 0.94 0.28
CA TRP A 72 -0.67 0.35 -0.56
C TRP A 72 -0.94 -1.12 -0.20
N SER A 73 0.11 -1.92 0.00
CA SER A 73 -0.03 -3.32 0.41
C SER A 73 -0.72 -3.47 1.76
N VAL A 74 -0.36 -2.65 2.75
CA VAL A 74 -0.99 -2.66 4.08
C VAL A 74 -2.46 -2.31 3.97
N ILE A 75 -2.82 -1.20 3.33
CA ILE A 75 -4.23 -0.78 3.19
C ILE A 75 -5.05 -1.86 2.49
N ARG A 76 -4.48 -2.48 1.47
CA ARG A 76 -5.15 -3.55 0.74
C ARG A 76 -5.41 -4.79 1.59
N GLN A 77 -4.52 -5.12 2.53
CA GLN A 77 -4.69 -6.25 3.44
C GLN A 77 -5.98 -6.15 4.29
N PHE A 78 -6.39 -4.92 4.65
CA PHE A 78 -7.57 -4.68 5.48
C PHE A 78 -8.83 -4.38 4.68
N THR A 79 -8.69 -3.78 3.49
CA THR A 79 -9.83 -3.30 2.70
C THR A 79 -10.29 -4.26 1.61
N ALA A 80 -9.42 -5.15 1.13
CA ALA A 80 -9.78 -6.11 0.08
C ALA A 80 -10.51 -7.33 0.63
N SER A 81 -11.35 -7.94 -0.21
CA SER A 81 -11.95 -9.24 0.13
C SER A 81 -10.88 -10.33 0.24
N ARG A 82 -11.17 -11.36 1.03
CA ARG A 82 -10.31 -12.55 1.14
C ARG A 82 -9.97 -13.15 -0.22
N GLN A 83 -10.94 -13.19 -1.15
CA GLN A 83 -10.71 -13.72 -2.50
C GLN A 83 -9.72 -12.87 -3.29
N GLU A 84 -9.81 -11.54 -3.21
CA GLU A 84 -8.86 -10.64 -3.88
C GLU A 84 -7.45 -10.78 -3.31
N LEU A 85 -7.32 -10.98 -2.00
CA LEU A 85 -6.02 -11.24 -1.36
C LEU A 85 -5.42 -12.55 -1.86
N ILE A 86 -6.20 -13.63 -1.87
CA ILE A 86 -5.76 -14.94 -2.39
C ILE A 86 -5.31 -14.82 -3.85
N CYS A 87 -6.16 -14.26 -4.72
CA CYS A 87 -5.84 -14.08 -6.13
C CYS A 87 -4.54 -13.28 -6.34
N THR A 88 -4.28 -12.29 -5.47
CA THR A 88 -3.04 -11.50 -5.54
C THR A 88 -1.82 -12.32 -5.16
N LEU A 89 -1.90 -13.08 -4.07
CA LEU A 89 -0.80 -13.93 -3.62
C LEU A 89 -0.48 -15.01 -4.67
N GLU A 90 -1.50 -15.64 -5.24
CA GLU A 90 -1.35 -16.60 -6.34
C GLU A 90 -0.69 -15.98 -7.57
N HIS A 91 -1.07 -14.73 -7.90
CA HIS A 91 -0.48 -14.02 -9.03
C HIS A 91 1.01 -13.69 -8.77
N CYS A 92 1.34 -13.16 -7.59
CA CYS A 92 2.72 -12.89 -7.19
C CYS A 92 3.57 -14.17 -7.21
N TRP A 93 3.01 -15.27 -6.74
CA TRP A 93 3.64 -16.59 -6.77
C TRP A 93 3.92 -17.02 -8.22
N ARG A 94 2.92 -16.96 -9.10
CA ARG A 94 3.09 -17.29 -10.51
C ARG A 94 4.16 -16.45 -11.20
N ILE A 95 4.15 -15.12 -11.02
CA ILE A 95 5.17 -14.24 -11.63
C ILE A 95 6.58 -14.67 -11.21
N ARG A 96 6.78 -15.00 -9.92
CA ARG A 96 8.09 -15.44 -9.41
C ARG A 96 8.54 -16.77 -10.03
N HIS A 97 7.60 -17.70 -10.23
CA HIS A 97 7.90 -19.06 -10.66
C HIS A 97 7.80 -19.29 -12.18
N GLN A 98 7.26 -18.33 -12.95
CA GLN A 98 7.24 -18.36 -14.42
C GLN A 98 8.50 -17.76 -15.07
N GLN A 99 9.55 -17.48 -14.27
CA GLN A 99 10.83 -16.97 -14.76
C GLN A 99 11.85 -18.08 -15.09
N PHE A 100 11.40 -19.32 -15.29
CA PHE A 100 12.20 -20.44 -15.82
C PHE A 100 11.53 -21.04 -17.05
#